data_AF-A0A7J7PL87-F1
#
_entry.id   AF-A0A7J7PL87-F1
#
_cell.length_a   1.000
_cell.length_b   1.000
_cell.length_c   1.000
_cell.angle_alpha   90.00
_cell.angle_beta   90.00
_cell.angle_gamma   90.00
#
_symmetry.space_group_name_H-M   'P 1'
#
loop_
_entity.id
_entity.type
_entity.pdbx_description
1 polymer ?
#
loop_
_entity_poly.entity_id
_entity_poly.type
_entity_poly.pdbx_seq_one_letter_code
_entity_poly.pdbx_strand_id
1 'polypeptide(L)'
;MSTLLIVASILVILVVIGCSGLYYYSSTKAPVTGTVLEVTPADTMQEAVADAFGIADLLDANRSAVDAAAAATTTATIARRVRPPPLTGTSANELGKYGMAPWGSAAAFVAPDAQWIWNSSTAATSAPVGTGVKFSSQYFHDADAPIAATLHVVLDDRGAVKVNGQLLNGSQGHQVAMGGWETKDYSKMPVTLQPGNNTVDIFASNLGGPAGALAALVDAASGSILLHTNGTWVTSTDLSPRLPTDGVTGRYAGLFHKQGAVFNVAEIIVMANGVNIAKGKTVQMSSMLGGYPGANAVDGNETNFAHTLGGEELPWILIDLGSNAQKVDQIIVVNRTDCCRDRIAGATAVVLDETSTQVLWRSDAFGPNGVNYTMTLPATAVAQR
;
A
#
# COMPACT_ATOMS: atom_id res chain seq x y z
N MET A 1 33.52 20.78 -18.91
CA MET A 1 32.84 20.14 -17.76
C MET A 1 32.45 18.74 -18.17
N SER A 2 33.21 17.76 -17.69
CA SER A 2 32.94 16.31 -17.63
C SER A 2 34.24 15.68 -17.13
N THR A 3 34.22 14.87 -16.08
CA THR A 3 34.70 13.47 -16.07
C THR A 3 34.44 12.87 -14.68
N LEU A 4 33.75 11.73 -14.69
CA LEU A 4 33.56 10.73 -13.65
C LEU A 4 34.92 10.16 -13.20
N LEU A 5 35.21 10.00 -11.91
CA LEU A 5 36.29 9.09 -11.49
C LEU A 5 35.89 8.26 -10.27
N ILE A 6 35.62 6.99 -10.57
CA ILE A 6 35.69 5.84 -9.68
C ILE A 6 37.11 5.77 -9.12
N VAL A 7 37.27 5.76 -7.80
CA VAL A 7 38.48 5.27 -7.12
C VAL A 7 38.00 4.29 -6.06
N ALA A 8 37.79 3.04 -6.46
CA ALA A 8 38.77 1.96 -6.24
C ALA A 8 38.94 1.64 -4.76
N SER A 9 38.11 0.70 -4.30
CA SER A 9 38.48 -0.42 -3.43
C SER A 9 39.85 -0.32 -2.74
N ILE A 10 39.89 0.23 -1.52
CA ILE A 10 40.78 -0.33 -0.50
C ILE A 10 39.92 -1.31 0.28
N LEU A 11 39.90 -2.52 -0.25
CA LEU A 11 39.50 -3.70 0.47
C LEU A 11 40.54 -3.91 1.60
N VAL A 12 40.39 -3.22 2.72
CA VAL A 12 40.98 -3.69 3.98
C VAL A 12 40.12 -4.89 4.39
N ILE A 13 40.48 -6.08 3.89
CA ILE A 13 39.96 -7.31 4.44
C ILE A 13 40.50 -7.37 5.87
N LEU A 14 39.69 -6.95 6.84
CA LEU A 14 39.90 -7.32 8.23
C LEU A 14 39.57 -8.82 8.33
N VAL A 15 40.53 -9.65 7.92
CA VAL A 15 40.48 -11.08 8.19
C VAL A 15 40.67 -11.24 9.69
N VAL A 16 39.57 -11.38 10.41
CA VAL A 16 39.60 -11.96 11.76
C VAL A 16 39.90 -13.45 11.58
N ILE A 17 41.18 -13.81 11.61
CA ILE A 17 41.60 -15.19 11.86
C ILE A 17 42.46 -15.16 13.13
N GLY A 18 41.98 -15.88 14.13
CA GLY A 18 42.67 -16.06 15.40
C GLY A 18 44.03 -16.73 15.24
N CYS A 19 44.91 -16.40 16.19
CA CYS A 19 46.16 -17.07 16.53
C CYS A 19 47.20 -17.21 15.39
N SER A 20 48.32 -16.48 15.60
CA SER A 20 49.68 -16.76 15.11
C SER A 20 50.06 -16.20 13.72
N GLY A 21 50.59 -14.96 13.73
CA GLY A 21 51.58 -14.46 12.76
C GLY A 21 51.02 -13.78 11.49
N LEU A 22 51.40 -12.51 11.28
CA LEU A 22 51.15 -11.78 10.03
C LEU A 22 52.41 -11.77 9.15
N TYR A 23 52.32 -12.21 7.89
CA TYR A 23 53.38 -12.05 6.88
C TYR A 23 53.01 -10.92 5.91
N TYR A 24 53.95 -10.04 5.60
CA TYR A 24 53.81 -9.00 4.56
C TYR A 24 54.48 -9.45 3.25
N TYR A 25 53.79 -9.28 2.11
CA TYR A 25 54.41 -9.32 0.78
C TYR A 25 54.34 -7.93 0.15
N SER A 26 55.51 -7.38 -0.21
CA SER A 26 55.64 -6.16 -1.02
C SER A 26 56.11 -6.55 -2.43
N SER A 27 55.44 -6.03 -3.47
CA SER A 27 55.75 -6.31 -4.88
C SER A 27 56.78 -5.34 -5.49
N THR A 28 57.59 -4.64 -4.68
CA THR A 28 58.64 -3.74 -5.19
C THR A 28 59.99 -4.06 -4.55
N LYS A 29 60.99 -4.43 -5.37
CA LYS A 29 62.36 -4.78 -4.97
C LYS A 29 63.06 -3.60 -4.26
N ALA A 30 63.09 -3.60 -2.93
CA ALA A 30 64.14 -3.00 -2.09
C ALA A 30 64.08 -3.65 -0.69
N PRO A 31 65.22 -3.97 -0.04
CA PRO A 31 65.20 -4.52 1.31
C PRO A 31 64.93 -3.40 2.32
N VAL A 32 63.79 -3.45 3.01
CA VAL A 32 63.54 -2.62 4.19
C VAL A 32 64.07 -3.38 5.39
N THR A 33 65.22 -2.95 5.92
CA THR A 33 65.67 -3.30 7.27
C THR A 33 64.74 -2.61 8.25
N GLY A 34 63.90 -3.37 8.96
CA GLY A 34 62.94 -2.85 9.93
C GLY A 34 62.81 -3.80 11.13
N THR A 35 63.02 -3.24 12.29
CA THR A 35 63.10 -3.86 13.63
C THR A 35 61.82 -4.65 13.98
N VAL A 36 61.97 -5.85 14.56
CA VAL A 36 60.86 -6.60 15.15
C VAL A 36 60.44 -5.89 16.44
N LEU A 37 59.22 -5.35 16.47
CA LEU A 37 58.57 -4.84 17.67
C LEU A 37 57.68 -5.96 18.25
N GLU A 38 58.10 -6.55 19.36
CA GLU A 38 57.21 -7.35 20.21
C GLU A 38 56.35 -6.40 21.05
N VAL A 39 55.02 -6.45 20.92
CA VAL A 39 54.12 -5.76 21.87
C VAL A 39 52.81 -6.54 22.10
N THR A 40 52.32 -6.32 23.32
CA THR A 40 51.25 -6.85 24.21
C THR A 40 49.78 -6.63 23.70
N PRO A 41 48.70 -6.78 24.52
CA PRO A 41 47.37 -7.24 24.06
C PRO A 41 46.66 -6.31 23.06
N ALA A 42 45.72 -6.90 22.32
CA ALA A 42 45.14 -6.44 21.05
C ALA A 42 44.71 -4.95 20.99
N ASP A 43 44.24 -4.36 22.08
CA ASP A 43 43.81 -2.96 22.12
C ASP A 43 45.00 -1.98 21.95
N THR A 44 46.16 -2.30 22.55
CA THR A 44 47.39 -1.49 22.40
C THR A 44 47.99 -1.57 20.99
N MET A 45 47.76 -2.68 20.28
CA MET A 45 48.22 -2.86 18.90
C MET A 45 47.39 -2.03 17.92
N GLN A 46 46.08 -1.89 18.13
CA GLN A 46 45.25 -1.05 17.26
C GLN A 46 45.59 0.44 17.39
N GLU A 47 45.81 0.92 18.62
CA GLU A 47 46.22 2.31 18.87
C GLU A 47 47.63 2.58 18.31
N ALA A 48 48.60 1.70 18.58
CA ALA A 48 49.96 1.85 18.07
C ALA A 48 50.04 1.78 16.53
N VAL A 49 49.24 0.92 15.89
CA VAL A 49 49.12 0.86 14.43
C VAL A 49 48.42 2.12 13.90
N ALA A 50 47.36 2.59 14.56
CA ALA A 50 46.66 3.80 14.13
C ALA A 50 47.56 5.03 14.20
N ASP A 51 48.40 5.15 15.24
CA ASP A 51 49.42 6.19 15.36
C ASP A 51 50.52 6.07 14.31
N ALA A 52 51.06 4.86 14.09
CA ALA A 52 52.13 4.61 13.13
C ALA A 52 51.73 4.94 11.68
N PHE A 53 50.44 4.79 11.34
CA PHE A 53 49.89 5.11 10.03
C PHE A 53 49.17 6.47 9.97
N GLY A 54 49.13 7.24 11.06
CA GLY A 54 48.49 8.56 11.12
C GLY A 54 46.97 8.53 10.93
N ILE A 55 46.31 7.46 11.38
CA ILE A 55 44.87 7.21 11.23
C ILE A 55 44.11 7.17 12.57
N ALA A 56 44.70 7.67 13.66
CA ALA A 56 44.07 7.70 14.98
C ALA A 56 42.67 8.35 14.97
N ASP A 57 42.51 9.46 14.25
CA ASP A 57 41.22 10.15 14.08
C ASP A 57 40.14 9.24 13.46
N LEU A 58 40.53 8.33 12.55
CA LEU A 58 39.60 7.38 11.93
C LEU A 58 39.18 6.27 12.89
N LEU A 59 40.07 5.85 13.79
CA LEU A 59 39.77 4.85 14.82
C LEU A 59 38.78 5.38 15.85
N ASP A 60 38.99 6.62 16.32
CA ASP A 60 38.10 7.30 17.25
C ASP A 60 36.73 7.62 16.63
N ALA A 61 36.72 8.02 15.35
CA ALA A 61 35.48 8.20 14.59
C ALA A 61 34.68 6.89 14.47
N ASN A 62 35.36 5.77 14.23
CA ASN A 62 34.72 4.45 14.14
C ASN A 62 34.15 4.00 15.49
N ARG A 63 34.87 4.19 16.60
CA ARG A 63 34.39 3.87 17.96
C ARG A 63 33.18 4.70 18.33
N SER A 64 33.22 6.00 18.07
CA SER A 64 32.10 6.91 18.28
C SER A 64 30.87 6.49 17.47
N ALA A 65 31.06 6.00 16.24
CA ALA A 65 29.97 5.47 15.42
C ALA A 65 29.37 4.17 15.99
N VAL A 66 30.19 3.28 16.54
CA VAL A 66 29.74 2.04 17.20
C VAL A 66 28.96 2.34 18.48
N ASP A 67 29.44 3.25 19.32
CA ASP A 67 28.75 3.66 20.55
C ASP A 67 27.42 4.37 20.24
N ALA A 68 27.40 5.23 19.22
CA ALA A 68 26.17 5.84 18.73
C ALA A 68 25.16 4.80 18.22
N ALA A 69 25.62 3.75 17.52
CA ALA A 69 24.76 2.66 17.07
C ALA A 69 24.19 1.83 18.23
N ALA A 70 24.99 1.56 19.28
CA ALA A 70 24.54 0.87 20.48
C ALA A 70 23.52 1.68 21.28
N ALA A 71 23.74 2.99 21.44
CA ALA A 71 22.81 3.90 22.10
C ALA A 71 21.48 4.04 21.32
N ALA A 72 21.55 4.12 19.99
CA ALA A 72 20.37 4.12 19.13
C ALA A 72 19.56 2.83 19.25
N THR A 73 20.23 1.67 19.31
CA THR A 73 19.59 0.36 19.49
C THR A 73 18.87 0.26 20.85
N THR A 74 19.52 0.73 21.91
CA THR A 74 18.94 0.76 23.27
C THR A 74 17.72 1.68 23.33
N THR A 75 17.82 2.87 22.75
CA THR A 75 16.73 3.85 22.70
C THR A 75 15.54 3.31 21.90
N ALA A 76 15.78 2.68 20.74
CA ALA A 76 14.74 2.05 19.94
C ALA A 76 14.03 0.90 20.69
N THR A 77 14.78 0.11 21.46
CA THR A 77 14.22 -0.99 22.26
C THR A 77 13.34 -0.47 23.40
N ILE A 78 13.77 0.59 24.10
CA ILE A 78 12.97 1.23 25.16
C ILE A 78 11.72 1.87 24.57
N ALA A 79 11.83 2.62 23.46
CA ALA A 79 10.70 3.25 22.80
C ALA A 79 9.63 2.24 22.36
N ARG A 80 10.04 1.03 21.95
CA ARG A 80 9.14 -0.05 21.53
C ARG A 80 8.34 -0.67 22.68
N ARG A 81 8.84 -0.58 23.92
CA ARG A 81 8.20 -1.14 25.13
C ARG A 81 7.24 -0.17 25.83
N VAL A 82 7.23 1.11 25.44
CA VAL A 82 6.30 2.09 26.00
C VAL A 82 4.99 2.06 25.21
N ARG A 83 3.89 1.73 25.89
CA ARG A 83 2.55 1.82 25.31
C ARG A 83 2.22 3.28 25.00
N PRO A 84 1.90 3.63 23.75
CA PRO A 84 1.53 5.00 23.43
C PRO A 84 0.15 5.35 24.02
N PRO A 85 -0.15 6.66 24.16
CA PRO A 85 -1.48 7.11 24.54
C PRO A 85 -2.55 6.57 23.58
N PRO A 86 -3.81 6.40 24.04
CA PRO A 86 -4.93 6.12 23.15
C PRO A 86 -5.02 7.15 22.01
N LEU A 87 -5.49 6.70 20.84
CA LEU A 87 -5.78 7.62 19.73
C LEU A 87 -6.81 8.65 20.18
N THR A 88 -6.64 9.89 19.75
CA THR A 88 -7.56 10.99 20.03
C THR A 88 -8.40 11.29 18.80
N GLY A 89 -9.67 11.65 19.00
CA GLY A 89 -10.60 11.93 17.91
C GLY A 89 -12.05 11.64 18.31
N THR A 90 -12.96 11.79 17.34
CA THR A 90 -14.38 11.48 17.51
C THR A 90 -14.58 9.97 17.53
N SER A 91 -15.10 9.42 18.63
CA SER A 91 -15.46 8.00 18.71
C SER A 91 -16.45 7.57 17.64
N ALA A 92 -16.31 6.34 17.16
CA ALA A 92 -17.26 5.74 16.25
C ALA A 92 -18.59 5.47 16.95
N ASN A 93 -19.68 5.56 16.18
CA ASN A 93 -20.98 5.12 16.66
C ASN A 93 -21.05 3.60 16.52
N GLU A 94 -21.36 2.90 17.60
CA GLU A 94 -21.75 1.49 17.53
C GLU A 94 -23.18 1.41 16.98
N LEU A 95 -23.32 0.78 15.82
CA LEU A 95 -24.61 0.52 15.19
C LEU A 95 -25.29 -0.71 15.80
N GLY A 96 -24.46 -1.65 16.26
CA GLY A 96 -24.86 -2.85 16.98
C GLY A 96 -23.94 -4.03 16.66
N LYS A 97 -24.13 -5.13 17.39
CA LYS A 97 -23.26 -6.31 17.31
C LYS A 97 -23.36 -6.98 15.94
N TYR A 98 -22.30 -7.70 15.57
CA TYR A 98 -22.37 -8.72 14.54
C TYR A 98 -23.64 -9.58 14.70
N GLY A 99 -24.33 -9.87 13.59
CA GLY A 99 -25.62 -10.56 13.60
C GLY A 99 -26.83 -9.63 13.49
N MET A 100 -26.68 -8.33 13.72
CA MET A 100 -27.80 -7.37 13.63
C MET A 100 -28.28 -7.13 12.18
N ALA A 101 -29.54 -6.74 12.00
CA ALA A 101 -30.03 -6.23 10.71
C ALA A 101 -29.40 -4.85 10.39
N PRO A 102 -29.12 -4.52 9.11
CA PRO A 102 -29.47 -5.30 7.91
C PRO A 102 -28.47 -6.42 7.56
N TRP A 103 -27.31 -6.47 8.21
CA TRP A 103 -26.19 -7.33 7.81
C TRP A 103 -26.32 -8.80 8.21
N GLY A 104 -27.10 -9.10 9.24
CA GLY A 104 -27.35 -10.47 9.71
C GLY A 104 -26.09 -11.21 10.16
N SER A 105 -26.19 -12.55 10.17
CA SER A 105 -25.14 -13.46 10.68
C SER A 105 -24.61 -14.45 9.63
N ALA A 106 -24.90 -14.22 8.34
CA ALA A 106 -24.52 -15.17 7.29
C ALA A 106 -22.99 -15.25 7.10
N ALA A 107 -22.28 -14.16 7.40
CA ALA A 107 -20.82 -14.10 7.35
C ALA A 107 -20.09 -15.09 8.25
N ALA A 108 -20.74 -15.61 9.31
CA ALA A 108 -20.06 -16.37 10.36
C ALA A 108 -18.78 -15.66 10.83
N PHE A 109 -18.90 -14.37 11.14
CA PHE A 109 -17.76 -13.51 11.42
C PHE A 109 -16.97 -14.01 12.64
N VAL A 110 -15.64 -13.92 12.56
CA VAL A 110 -14.72 -14.55 13.53
C VAL A 110 -14.85 -13.98 14.94
N ALA A 111 -15.28 -12.73 15.07
CA ALA A 111 -15.44 -12.03 16.34
C ALA A 111 -16.93 -11.76 16.61
N PRO A 112 -17.63 -12.61 17.40
CA PRO A 112 -19.07 -12.45 17.63
C PRO A 112 -19.44 -11.20 18.44
N ASP A 113 -18.48 -10.67 19.23
CA ASP A 113 -18.66 -9.44 20.01
C ASP A 113 -18.23 -8.17 19.25
N ALA A 114 -17.79 -8.28 18.00
CA ALA A 114 -17.48 -7.12 17.19
C ALA A 114 -18.75 -6.30 16.90
N GLN A 115 -18.60 -4.97 16.92
CA GLN A 115 -19.66 -4.03 16.62
C GLN A 115 -19.51 -3.54 15.19
N TRP A 116 -20.62 -3.44 14.47
CA TRP A 116 -20.72 -2.59 13.30
C TRP A 116 -20.54 -1.14 13.74
N ILE A 117 -19.62 -0.43 13.10
CA ILE A 117 -19.32 0.96 13.43
C ILE A 117 -19.48 1.88 12.22
N TRP A 118 -19.89 3.13 12.49
CA TRP A 118 -19.87 4.20 11.49
C TRP A 118 -19.66 5.60 12.11
N ASN A 119 -19.54 6.66 11.31
CA ASN A 119 -19.45 8.04 11.81
C ASN A 119 -20.81 8.69 12.10
N SER A 120 -21.92 7.96 11.89
CA SER A 120 -23.29 8.40 12.20
C SER A 120 -24.05 7.25 12.85
N SER A 121 -24.86 7.54 13.87
CA SER A 121 -25.69 6.56 14.56
C SER A 121 -26.85 6.02 13.70
N THR A 122 -27.22 6.71 12.62
CA THR A 122 -28.31 6.29 11.72
C THR A 122 -27.84 5.44 10.54
N ALA A 123 -26.54 5.15 10.47
CA ALA A 123 -25.92 4.54 9.29
C ALA A 123 -26.46 3.15 8.95
N ALA A 124 -26.97 2.39 9.93
CA ALA A 124 -27.63 1.10 9.67
C ALA A 124 -28.95 1.23 8.89
N THR A 125 -29.55 2.43 8.84
CA THR A 125 -30.71 2.72 7.98
C THR A 125 -30.28 3.36 6.67
N SER A 126 -29.45 4.40 6.76
CA SER A 126 -28.87 5.07 5.60
C SER A 126 -27.68 5.93 6.01
N ALA A 127 -26.65 5.96 5.17
CA ALA A 127 -25.57 6.93 5.24
C ALA A 127 -25.40 7.66 3.89
N PRO A 128 -24.76 8.85 3.85
CA PRO A 128 -24.53 9.56 2.60
C PRO A 128 -23.65 8.79 1.61
N VAL A 129 -24.07 8.77 0.33
CA VAL A 129 -23.33 8.16 -0.77
C VAL A 129 -22.02 8.90 -1.02
N GLY A 130 -20.94 8.15 -1.26
CA GLY A 130 -19.63 8.69 -1.62
C GLY A 130 -18.87 9.36 -0.46
N THR A 131 -19.40 9.31 0.76
CA THR A 131 -18.68 9.81 1.94
C THR A 131 -17.71 8.74 2.43
N GLY A 132 -16.42 8.97 2.21
CA GLY A 132 -15.36 8.16 2.79
C GLY A 132 -15.22 8.43 4.29
N VAL A 133 -15.13 7.39 5.10
CA VAL A 133 -14.90 7.47 6.54
C VAL A 133 -13.66 6.65 6.89
N LYS A 134 -12.72 7.27 7.60
CA LYS A 134 -11.57 6.60 8.19
C LYS A 134 -11.91 6.19 9.62
N PHE A 135 -11.66 4.93 9.97
CA PHE A 135 -11.69 4.41 11.33
C PHE A 135 -10.27 4.00 11.71
N SER A 136 -9.80 4.44 12.87
CA SER A 136 -8.47 4.10 13.37
C SER A 136 -8.53 3.48 14.76
N SER A 137 -7.69 2.49 14.97
CA SER A 137 -7.42 1.91 16.29
C SER A 137 -5.97 1.43 16.36
N GLN A 138 -5.55 0.99 17.55
CA GLN A 138 -4.19 0.52 17.77
C GLN A 138 -4.14 -0.71 18.67
N TYR A 139 -3.23 -1.62 18.34
CA TYR A 139 -2.90 -2.81 19.12
C TYR A 139 -1.44 -2.74 19.57
N PHE A 140 -1.21 -2.78 20.87
CA PHE A 140 0.15 -2.75 21.43
C PHE A 140 0.62 -4.17 21.76
N HIS A 141 1.70 -4.58 21.11
CA HIS A 141 2.34 -5.88 21.29
C HIS A 141 3.59 -5.73 22.17
N ASP A 142 3.56 -6.27 23.39
CA ASP A 142 4.60 -6.06 24.40
C ASP A 142 5.74 -7.08 24.38
N ALA A 143 5.70 -8.06 23.46
CA ALA A 143 6.74 -9.07 23.29
C ALA A 143 7.64 -8.78 22.08
N ASP A 144 8.91 -9.21 22.14
CA ASP A 144 9.93 -8.90 21.13
C ASP A 144 9.79 -9.66 19.80
N ALA A 145 8.99 -10.74 19.78
CA ALA A 145 8.74 -11.53 18.58
C ALA A 145 7.53 -11.00 17.80
N PRO A 146 7.59 -10.83 16.47
CA PRO A 146 6.42 -10.47 15.66
C PRO A 146 5.28 -11.51 15.76
N ILE A 147 4.04 -11.05 15.58
CA ILE A 147 2.86 -11.93 15.49
C ILE A 147 2.45 -12.05 14.02
N ALA A 148 2.37 -13.27 13.51
CA ALA A 148 1.62 -13.53 12.28
C ALA A 148 0.12 -13.49 12.62
N ALA A 149 -0.62 -12.57 11.99
CA ALA A 149 -2.03 -12.33 12.24
C ALA A 149 -2.82 -12.29 10.94
N THR A 150 -4.14 -12.34 11.06
CA THR A 150 -5.08 -12.11 9.96
C THR A 150 -6.03 -11.00 10.35
N LEU A 151 -6.15 -9.98 9.50
CA LEU A 151 -7.18 -8.95 9.62
C LEU A 151 -8.43 -9.38 8.84
N HIS A 152 -9.51 -9.64 9.56
CA HIS A 152 -10.83 -10.00 9.07
C HIS A 152 -11.67 -8.73 8.92
N VAL A 153 -12.24 -8.48 7.75
CA VAL A 153 -12.95 -7.23 7.45
C VAL A 153 -14.19 -7.48 6.61
N VAL A 154 -15.30 -6.86 7.01
CA VAL A 154 -16.56 -6.75 6.26
C VAL A 154 -16.92 -5.27 6.20
N LEU A 155 -17.18 -4.75 5.01
CA LEU A 155 -17.54 -3.34 4.80
C LEU A 155 -18.81 -3.26 3.97
N ASP A 156 -19.71 -2.37 4.37
CA ASP A 156 -20.88 -1.96 3.59
C ASP A 156 -20.67 -0.51 3.11
N ASP A 157 -20.28 -0.29 1.84
CA ASP A 157 -20.15 -1.26 0.73
C ASP A 157 -18.71 -1.76 0.48
N ARG A 158 -17.74 -0.87 0.65
CA ARG A 158 -16.35 -1.13 0.27
C ARG A 158 -15.35 -0.26 1.00
N GLY A 159 -14.08 -0.59 0.85
CA GLY A 159 -13.00 0.22 1.39
C GLY A 159 -11.63 -0.42 1.31
N ALA A 160 -10.66 0.23 1.93
CA ALA A 160 -9.28 -0.23 2.02
C ALA A 160 -8.84 -0.30 3.48
N VAL A 161 -7.83 -1.10 3.78
CA VAL A 161 -7.29 -1.19 5.14
C VAL A 161 -5.78 -1.09 5.15
N LYS A 162 -5.25 -0.46 6.20
CA LYS A 162 -3.82 -0.39 6.46
C LYS A 162 -3.49 -0.90 7.83
N VAL A 163 -2.32 -1.52 7.94
CA VAL A 163 -1.68 -1.79 9.21
C VAL A 163 -0.29 -1.16 9.18
N ASN A 164 0.03 -0.35 10.20
CA ASN A 164 1.31 0.38 10.29
C ASN A 164 1.57 1.26 9.05
N GLY A 165 0.52 1.84 8.49
CA GLY A 165 0.59 2.65 7.26
C GLY A 165 0.69 1.87 5.95
N GLN A 166 0.95 0.55 6.01
CA GLN A 166 1.01 -0.32 4.84
C GLN A 166 -0.38 -0.79 4.42
N LEU A 167 -0.72 -0.63 3.15
CA LEU A 167 -1.95 -1.16 2.54
C LEU A 167 -1.92 -2.69 2.52
N LEU A 168 -3.01 -3.33 2.93
CA LEU A 168 -3.13 -4.80 2.88
C LEU A 168 -3.89 -5.25 1.63
N ASN A 169 -3.51 -6.42 1.10
CA ASN A 169 -4.18 -7.09 0.00
C ASN A 169 -5.04 -8.24 0.55
N GLY A 170 -6.30 -8.34 0.11
CA GLY A 170 -7.19 -9.46 0.41
C GLY A 170 -6.69 -10.81 -0.14
N SER A 171 -7.21 -11.91 0.41
CA SER A 171 -6.87 -13.30 0.06
C SER A 171 -7.12 -13.72 -1.40
N GLN A 172 -7.81 -12.88 -2.20
CA GLN A 172 -7.97 -13.05 -3.65
C GLN A 172 -7.16 -12.04 -4.48
N GLY A 173 -6.19 -11.34 -3.89
CA GLY A 173 -5.42 -10.28 -4.55
C GLY A 173 -6.16 -8.94 -4.67
N HIS A 174 -7.38 -8.84 -4.14
CA HIS A 174 -8.15 -7.60 -4.14
C HIS A 174 -7.64 -6.62 -3.07
N GLN A 175 -7.22 -5.42 -3.50
CA GLN A 175 -6.78 -4.29 -2.65
C GLN A 175 -7.94 -3.54 -1.97
N VAL A 176 -9.17 -4.03 -2.15
CA VAL A 176 -10.40 -3.43 -1.65
C VAL A 176 -11.14 -4.50 -0.84
N ALA A 177 -11.40 -4.23 0.44
CA ALA A 177 -12.38 -5.00 1.19
C ALA A 177 -13.76 -4.61 0.68
N MET A 178 -14.50 -5.55 0.10
CA MET A 178 -15.83 -5.34 -0.46
C MET A 178 -16.83 -6.26 0.23
N GLY A 179 -18.00 -5.73 0.57
CA GLY A 179 -19.15 -6.54 0.98
C GLY A 179 -18.82 -7.58 2.05
N GLY A 180 -19.51 -8.72 1.98
CA GLY A 180 -19.16 -9.94 2.69
C GLY A 180 -20.00 -10.27 3.91
N TRP A 181 -21.09 -9.54 4.18
CA TRP A 181 -22.02 -9.87 5.26
C TRP A 181 -22.96 -11.04 4.90
N GLU A 182 -23.21 -11.26 3.61
CA GLU A 182 -24.13 -12.28 3.09
C GLU A 182 -23.53 -13.69 3.01
N THR A 183 -22.21 -13.82 3.02
CA THR A 183 -21.50 -15.11 2.84
C THR A 183 -20.30 -15.23 3.77
N LYS A 184 -19.82 -16.46 4.00
CA LYS A 184 -18.61 -16.73 4.80
C LYS A 184 -17.30 -16.25 4.15
N ASP A 185 -17.38 -15.81 2.89
CA ASP A 185 -16.26 -15.43 2.04
C ASP A 185 -15.99 -13.93 2.06
N TYR A 186 -15.97 -13.35 3.27
CA TYR A 186 -15.51 -11.98 3.48
C TYR A 186 -13.97 -11.87 3.48
N SER A 187 -13.46 -10.63 3.44
CA SER A 187 -12.05 -10.32 3.30
C SER A 187 -11.22 -10.75 4.52
N LYS A 188 -10.18 -11.55 4.27
CA LYS A 188 -9.21 -12.03 5.26
C LYS A 188 -7.80 -11.71 4.76
N MET A 189 -7.08 -10.87 5.48
CA MET A 189 -5.81 -10.27 5.05
C MET A 189 -4.67 -10.66 5.99
N PRO A 190 -3.74 -11.52 5.56
CA PRO A 190 -2.56 -11.84 6.36
C PRO A 190 -1.73 -10.58 6.63
N VAL A 191 -1.24 -10.44 7.85
CA VAL A 191 -0.41 -9.30 8.28
C VAL A 191 0.56 -9.73 9.38
N THR A 192 1.76 -9.13 9.40
CA THR A 192 2.73 -9.34 10.47
C THR A 192 2.74 -8.13 11.40
N LEU A 193 2.27 -8.33 12.64
CA LEU A 193 2.33 -7.31 13.68
C LEU A 193 3.75 -7.25 14.26
N GLN A 194 4.26 -6.04 14.37
CA GLN A 194 5.58 -5.77 14.90
C GLN A 194 5.51 -5.60 16.43
N PRO A 195 6.57 -5.92 17.19
CA PRO A 195 6.65 -5.48 18.57
C PRO A 195 6.44 -3.96 18.71
N GLY A 196 5.82 -3.56 19.82
CA GLY A 196 5.37 -2.20 20.08
C GLY A 196 3.98 -1.91 19.51
N ASN A 197 3.72 -0.62 19.21
CA ASN A 197 2.41 -0.19 18.75
C ASN A 197 2.18 -0.56 17.29
N ASN A 198 1.02 -1.12 16.99
CA ASN A 198 0.54 -1.37 15.64
C ASN A 198 -0.73 -0.58 15.39
N THR A 199 -0.76 0.26 14.36
CA THR A 199 -1.96 1.01 13.99
C THR A 199 -2.77 0.25 12.95
N VAL A 200 -4.10 0.31 13.06
CA VAL A 200 -5.04 -0.27 12.09
C VAL A 200 -5.95 0.84 11.61
N ASP A 201 -5.93 1.10 10.30
CA ASP A 201 -6.79 2.08 9.65
C ASP A 201 -7.73 1.38 8.67
N ILE A 202 -9.01 1.72 8.71
CA ILE A 202 -10.05 1.25 7.79
C ILE A 202 -10.62 2.47 7.08
N PHE A 203 -10.56 2.50 5.75
CA PHE A 203 -11.10 3.55 4.90
C PHE A 203 -12.33 3.01 4.20
N ALA A 204 -13.51 3.23 4.77
CA ALA A 204 -14.77 2.70 4.25
C ALA A 204 -15.53 3.75 3.43
N SER A 205 -16.37 3.31 2.51
CA SER A 205 -17.20 4.17 1.65
C SER A 205 -18.55 3.53 1.41
N ASN A 206 -19.61 4.33 1.52
CA ASN A 206 -20.97 3.93 1.20
C ASN A 206 -21.31 4.30 -0.26
N LEU A 207 -21.83 3.35 -1.04
CA LEU A 207 -22.34 3.53 -2.39
C LEU A 207 -23.87 3.72 -2.42
N GLY A 208 -24.57 3.39 -1.34
CA GLY A 208 -26.00 3.63 -1.20
C GLY A 208 -26.65 2.81 -0.08
N GLY A 209 -27.66 3.39 0.57
CA GLY A 209 -28.39 2.69 1.62
C GLY A 209 -27.61 2.64 2.95
N PRO A 210 -27.74 1.55 3.72
CA PRO A 210 -27.00 1.35 4.97
C PRO A 210 -25.48 1.41 4.78
N ALA A 211 -24.74 1.69 5.86
CA ALA A 211 -23.28 1.66 5.86
C ALA A 211 -22.74 1.18 7.19
N GLY A 212 -21.62 0.46 7.14
CA GLY A 212 -20.99 -0.09 8.33
C GLY A 212 -19.62 -0.68 8.05
N ALA A 213 -18.75 -0.60 9.05
CA ALA A 213 -17.48 -1.32 9.08
C ALA A 213 -17.45 -2.32 10.23
N LEU A 214 -17.04 -3.55 9.94
CA LEU A 214 -16.85 -4.62 10.93
C LEU A 214 -15.45 -5.22 10.71
N ALA A 215 -14.62 -5.25 11.76
CA ALA A 215 -13.29 -5.82 11.64
C ALA A 215 -12.81 -6.52 12.91
N ALA A 216 -11.91 -7.49 12.73
CA ALA A 216 -11.21 -8.16 13.81
C ALA A 216 -9.79 -8.56 13.38
N LEU A 217 -8.82 -8.28 14.24
CA LEU A 217 -7.44 -8.72 14.10
C LEU A 217 -7.26 -9.99 14.93
N VAL A 218 -6.85 -11.08 14.29
CA VAL A 218 -6.80 -12.42 14.89
C VAL A 218 -5.39 -12.97 14.79
N ASP A 219 -4.84 -13.46 15.90
CA ASP A 219 -3.58 -14.20 15.91
C ASP A 219 -3.72 -15.49 15.08
N ALA A 220 -2.87 -15.66 14.07
CA ALA A 220 -2.96 -16.78 13.15
C ALA A 220 -2.58 -18.13 13.78
N ALA A 221 -1.77 -18.13 14.84
CA ALA A 221 -1.35 -19.34 15.53
C ALA A 221 -2.36 -19.78 16.58
N SER A 222 -2.85 -18.84 17.40
CA SER A 222 -3.74 -19.16 18.52
C SER A 222 -5.24 -19.02 18.20
N GLY A 223 -5.60 -18.26 17.16
CA GLY A 223 -6.99 -17.89 16.87
C GLY A 223 -7.54 -16.82 17.83
N SER A 224 -6.70 -16.25 18.71
CA SER A 224 -7.13 -15.23 19.67
C SER A 224 -7.48 -13.92 18.98
N ILE A 225 -8.57 -13.29 19.40
CA ILE A 225 -8.96 -11.95 18.93
C ILE A 225 -8.09 -10.92 19.67
N LEU A 226 -7.25 -10.21 18.91
CA LEU A 226 -6.32 -9.21 19.41
C LEU A 226 -6.95 -7.81 19.48
N LEU A 227 -7.83 -7.51 18.53
CA LEU A 227 -8.55 -6.25 18.38
C LEU A 227 -9.83 -6.50 17.58
N HIS A 228 -10.92 -5.79 17.87
CA HIS A 228 -12.10 -5.78 17.01
C HIS A 228 -12.78 -4.41 17.00
N THR A 229 -13.67 -4.17 16.04
CA THR A 229 -14.45 -2.93 15.96
C THR A 229 -15.42 -2.78 17.13
N ASN A 230 -15.45 -1.57 17.69
CA ASN A 230 -16.30 -1.11 18.79
C ASN A 230 -16.25 0.44 18.86
N GLY A 231 -16.95 1.05 19.83
CA GLY A 231 -17.05 2.50 19.99
C GLY A 231 -15.76 3.20 20.43
N THR A 232 -14.67 2.47 20.73
CA THR A 232 -13.38 3.08 21.05
C THR A 232 -12.55 3.41 19.81
N TRP A 233 -12.98 2.95 18.62
CA TRP A 233 -12.36 3.35 17.37
C TRP A 233 -12.61 4.84 17.13
N VAL A 234 -11.58 5.56 16.68
CA VAL A 234 -11.73 6.97 16.31
C VAL A 234 -12.10 7.09 14.84
N THR A 235 -12.94 8.06 14.53
CA THR A 235 -13.46 8.32 13.18
C THR A 235 -12.99 9.66 12.67
N SER A 236 -12.81 9.74 11.36
CA SER A 236 -12.51 10.98 10.67
C SER A 236 -13.10 10.98 9.27
N THR A 237 -13.71 12.10 8.88
CA THR A 237 -14.00 12.40 7.47
C THR A 237 -12.80 13.01 6.77
N ASP A 238 -11.82 13.50 7.55
CA ASP A 238 -10.49 13.76 7.03
C ASP A 238 -9.77 12.43 6.90
N LEU A 239 -9.64 11.97 5.65
CA LEU A 239 -8.89 10.77 5.34
C LEU A 239 -7.37 10.98 5.50
N SER A 240 -6.92 12.10 6.11
CA SER A 240 -5.51 12.48 6.26
C SER A 240 -4.75 11.89 7.48
N PRO A 241 -3.39 11.72 7.45
CA PRO A 241 -2.53 11.78 6.28
C PRO A 241 -3.03 10.75 5.26
N ARG A 242 -3.55 11.27 4.14
CA ARG A 242 -4.17 10.48 3.08
C ARG A 242 -2.97 9.76 2.53
N LEU A 243 -3.08 8.43 2.30
CA LEU A 243 -2.05 7.62 1.63
C LEU A 243 -0.76 8.41 1.37
N PRO A 244 0.26 8.33 2.25
CA PRO A 244 1.47 9.14 2.12
C PRO A 244 1.91 9.13 0.65
N THR A 245 1.68 10.25 -0.03
CA THR A 245 2.07 10.51 -1.43
C THR A 245 1.64 9.53 -2.55
N ASP A 246 1.05 8.36 -2.32
CA ASP A 246 0.71 7.38 -3.38
C ASP A 246 -0.46 7.83 -4.27
N GLY A 247 -0.17 8.39 -5.44
CA GLY A 247 -1.18 8.77 -6.41
C GLY A 247 -0.63 9.75 -7.43
N VAL A 248 -1.13 9.67 -8.65
CA VAL A 248 -0.66 10.45 -9.80
C VAL A 248 -1.66 11.58 -10.05
N THR A 249 -1.17 12.82 -10.02
CA THR A 249 -2.00 14.00 -10.30
C THR A 249 -2.15 14.18 -11.81
N GLY A 250 -3.33 13.92 -12.35
CA GLY A 250 -3.64 14.05 -13.77
C GLY A 250 -5.09 14.45 -14.02
N ARG A 251 -5.40 14.89 -15.23
CA ARG A 251 -6.76 15.32 -15.60
C ARG A 251 -7.55 14.23 -16.28
N TYR A 252 -6.90 13.39 -17.06
CA TYR A 252 -7.58 12.31 -17.77
C TYR A 252 -7.14 10.96 -17.24
N ALA A 253 -8.08 10.02 -17.23
CA ALA A 253 -7.81 8.62 -16.96
C ALA A 253 -8.57 7.77 -17.97
N GLY A 254 -8.07 6.58 -18.28
CA GLY A 254 -8.70 5.78 -19.32
C GLY A 254 -7.95 4.52 -19.67
N LEU A 255 -8.40 3.86 -20.73
CA LEU A 255 -7.86 2.61 -21.24
C LEU A 255 -7.31 2.80 -22.65
N PHE A 256 -6.13 2.24 -22.90
CA PHE A 256 -5.50 2.17 -24.23
C PHE A 256 -5.17 0.73 -24.57
N HIS A 257 -5.50 0.31 -25.79
CA HIS A 257 -5.11 -0.99 -26.32
C HIS A 257 -3.94 -0.83 -27.27
N LYS A 258 -2.93 -1.71 -27.19
CA LYS A 258 -1.73 -1.66 -28.03
C LYS A 258 -1.83 -2.49 -29.33
N GLN A 259 -2.92 -3.22 -29.52
CA GLN A 259 -3.14 -4.10 -30.66
C GLN A 259 -4.60 -4.04 -31.07
N GLY A 260 -4.88 -4.22 -32.37
CA GLY A 260 -6.23 -4.05 -32.90
C GLY A 260 -7.24 -4.94 -32.20
N ALA A 261 -8.15 -4.30 -31.45
CA ALA A 261 -9.07 -4.97 -30.55
C ALA A 261 -10.35 -4.15 -30.40
N VAL A 262 -11.26 -4.65 -29.57
CA VAL A 262 -12.52 -4.01 -29.25
C VAL A 262 -12.49 -3.69 -27.77
N PHE A 263 -12.76 -2.45 -27.38
CA PHE A 263 -13.02 -2.15 -25.97
C PHE A 263 -14.49 -2.35 -25.68
N ASN A 264 -14.78 -3.20 -24.70
CA ASN A 264 -16.09 -3.43 -24.13
C ASN A 264 -15.99 -3.49 -22.60
N VAL A 265 -16.15 -2.35 -21.96
CA VAL A 265 -15.96 -2.22 -20.50
C VAL A 265 -17.28 -1.85 -19.85
N ALA A 266 -17.59 -2.50 -18.73
CA ALA A 266 -18.80 -2.20 -17.97
C ALA A 266 -18.63 -0.88 -17.22
N GLU A 267 -17.57 -0.73 -16.43
CA GLU A 267 -17.33 0.49 -15.64
C GLU A 267 -15.82 0.75 -15.48
N ILE A 268 -15.41 2.01 -15.50
CA ILE A 268 -14.08 2.50 -15.16
C ILE A 268 -14.22 3.42 -13.95
N ILE A 269 -13.82 2.90 -12.80
CA ILE A 269 -13.90 3.59 -11.51
C ILE A 269 -12.53 4.21 -11.24
N VAL A 270 -12.47 5.54 -11.28
CA VAL A 270 -11.23 6.28 -10.98
C VAL A 270 -11.38 6.86 -9.57
N MET A 271 -10.52 6.42 -8.68
CA MET A 271 -10.57 6.77 -7.27
C MET A 271 -9.58 7.88 -6.95
N ALA A 272 -10.07 8.84 -6.19
CA ALA A 272 -9.26 9.83 -5.50
C ALA A 272 -9.74 9.90 -4.06
N ASN A 273 -8.92 9.41 -3.15
CA ASN A 273 -9.17 9.42 -1.71
C ASN A 273 -10.50 8.74 -1.35
N GLY A 274 -10.72 7.54 -1.88
CA GLY A 274 -11.94 6.76 -1.63
C GLY A 274 -13.19 7.25 -2.37
N VAL A 275 -13.10 8.33 -3.15
CA VAL A 275 -14.21 8.86 -3.96
C VAL A 275 -14.03 8.47 -5.42
N ASN A 276 -15.07 7.92 -6.06
CA ASN A 276 -15.08 7.72 -7.52
C ASN A 276 -15.26 9.08 -8.20
N ILE A 277 -14.15 9.64 -8.72
CA ILE A 277 -14.12 10.92 -9.41
C ILE A 277 -14.43 10.83 -10.91
N ALA A 278 -14.56 9.62 -11.47
CA ALA A 278 -14.99 9.41 -12.85
C ALA A 278 -16.52 9.36 -13.02
N LYS A 279 -17.29 9.08 -11.95
CA LYS A 279 -18.74 8.89 -12.05
C LYS A 279 -19.43 10.10 -12.70
N GLY A 280 -20.19 9.84 -13.76
CA GLY A 280 -20.95 10.84 -14.51
C GLY A 280 -20.09 11.85 -15.28
N LYS A 281 -18.79 11.61 -15.43
CA LYS A 281 -17.89 12.50 -16.18
C LYS A 281 -18.02 12.31 -17.69
N THR A 282 -17.49 13.27 -18.43
CA THR A 282 -17.45 13.21 -19.89
C THR A 282 -16.46 12.12 -20.33
N VAL A 283 -16.92 11.25 -21.22
CA VAL A 283 -16.11 10.17 -21.81
C VAL A 283 -15.97 10.40 -23.31
N GLN A 284 -14.74 10.28 -23.79
CA GLN A 284 -14.38 10.22 -25.20
C GLN A 284 -13.89 8.82 -25.54
N MET A 285 -14.11 8.39 -26.77
CA MET A 285 -13.68 7.08 -27.26
C MET A 285 -13.12 7.21 -28.67
N SER A 286 -12.26 6.28 -29.07
CA SER A 286 -11.73 6.18 -30.45
C SER A 286 -12.86 6.07 -31.48
N SER A 287 -13.84 5.25 -31.18
CA SER A 287 -15.13 5.13 -31.88
C SER A 287 -16.19 4.58 -30.95
N MET A 288 -17.42 4.51 -31.44
CA MET A 288 -18.57 4.04 -30.69
C MET A 288 -19.40 3.07 -31.54
N LEU A 289 -19.68 1.88 -31.01
CA LEU A 289 -20.71 1.02 -31.53
C LEU A 289 -22.08 1.57 -31.10
N GLY A 290 -23.01 1.73 -32.05
CA GLY A 290 -24.34 2.26 -31.76
C GLY A 290 -25.03 1.53 -30.61
N GLY A 291 -25.56 2.29 -29.64
CA GLY A 291 -26.22 1.75 -28.44
C GLY A 291 -25.30 1.53 -27.23
N TYR A 292 -23.98 1.70 -27.38
CA TYR A 292 -22.99 1.47 -26.32
C TYR A 292 -22.08 2.69 -26.10
N PRO A 293 -22.63 3.84 -25.69
CA PRO A 293 -21.86 5.07 -25.54
C PRO A 293 -20.82 4.97 -24.44
N GLY A 294 -19.78 5.80 -24.54
CA GLY A 294 -18.74 5.90 -23.50
C GLY A 294 -19.26 6.25 -22.11
N ALA A 295 -20.40 6.96 -22.04
CA ALA A 295 -21.05 7.29 -20.77
C ALA A 295 -21.41 6.06 -19.93
N ASN A 296 -21.66 4.91 -20.56
CA ASN A 296 -21.91 3.66 -19.85
C ASN A 296 -20.71 3.23 -19.00
N ALA A 297 -19.48 3.60 -19.38
CA ALA A 297 -18.28 3.24 -18.62
C ALA A 297 -18.11 4.02 -17.30
N VAL A 298 -18.99 4.97 -16.99
CA VAL A 298 -18.89 5.82 -15.79
C VAL A 298 -20.25 6.15 -15.17
N ASP A 299 -21.31 5.41 -15.51
CA ASP A 299 -22.66 5.69 -15.02
C ASP A 299 -22.97 4.99 -13.67
N GLY A 300 -22.09 4.08 -13.23
CA GLY A 300 -22.24 3.27 -12.03
C GLY A 300 -23.13 2.04 -12.22
N ASN A 301 -23.41 1.64 -13.46
CA ASN A 301 -24.20 0.47 -13.81
C ASN A 301 -23.33 -0.62 -14.46
N GLU A 302 -22.83 -1.55 -13.65
CA GLU A 302 -21.97 -2.66 -14.10
C GLU A 302 -22.69 -3.72 -14.97
N THR A 303 -24.00 -3.54 -15.24
CA THR A 303 -24.80 -4.45 -16.09
C THR A 303 -24.90 -4.00 -17.55
N ASN A 304 -24.50 -2.76 -17.87
CA ASN A 304 -24.32 -2.29 -19.24
C ASN A 304 -22.82 -2.17 -19.56
N PHE A 305 -22.47 -1.64 -20.73
CA PHE A 305 -21.06 -1.43 -21.11
C PHE A 305 -20.91 -0.37 -22.21
N ALA A 306 -19.76 0.30 -22.24
CA ALA A 306 -19.29 1.09 -23.38
C ALA A 306 -18.63 0.16 -24.40
N HIS A 307 -18.77 0.44 -25.70
CA HIS A 307 -18.22 -0.42 -26.75
C HIS A 307 -17.65 0.38 -27.94
N THR A 308 -16.41 0.14 -28.34
CA THR A 308 -15.83 0.73 -29.57
C THR A 308 -16.34 0.03 -30.82
N LEU A 309 -16.25 0.62 -32.01
CA LEU A 309 -16.81 0.01 -33.23
C LEU A 309 -16.15 -1.34 -33.60
N GLY A 310 -14.86 -1.49 -33.27
CA GLY A 310 -14.04 -2.64 -33.62
C GLY A 310 -13.36 -2.53 -34.98
N GLY A 311 -12.27 -3.28 -35.16
CA GLY A 311 -11.42 -3.19 -36.37
C GLY A 311 -10.43 -2.02 -36.37
N GLU A 312 -10.36 -1.27 -35.27
CA GLU A 312 -9.37 -0.21 -35.08
C GLU A 312 -8.05 -0.79 -34.61
N GLU A 313 -6.93 -0.19 -35.02
CA GLU A 313 -5.59 -0.63 -34.62
C GLU A 313 -5.26 -0.30 -33.16
N LEU A 314 -5.75 0.84 -32.67
CA LEU A 314 -5.48 1.38 -31.33
C LEU A 314 -6.77 1.94 -30.70
N PRO A 315 -7.73 1.09 -30.31
CA PRO A 315 -8.94 1.56 -29.62
C PRO A 315 -8.58 2.18 -28.26
N TRP A 316 -9.36 3.16 -27.82
CA TRP A 316 -9.17 3.81 -26.52
C TRP A 316 -10.49 4.38 -25.95
N ILE A 317 -10.52 4.50 -24.62
CA ILE A 317 -11.56 5.19 -23.86
C ILE A 317 -10.86 6.16 -22.90
N LEU A 318 -11.28 7.41 -22.88
CA LEU A 318 -10.68 8.47 -22.07
C LEU A 318 -11.75 9.26 -21.33
N ILE A 319 -11.52 9.52 -20.05
CA ILE A 319 -12.44 10.20 -19.13
C ILE A 319 -11.81 11.53 -18.75
N ASP A 320 -12.54 12.64 -18.93
CA ASP A 320 -12.14 13.95 -18.40
C ASP A 320 -12.59 14.08 -16.94
N LEU A 321 -11.65 14.03 -15.99
CA LEU A 321 -11.94 14.09 -14.56
C LEU A 321 -12.36 15.51 -14.11
N GLY A 322 -12.16 16.54 -14.95
CA GLY A 322 -12.61 17.91 -14.74
C GLY A 322 -11.51 18.96 -14.93
N SER A 323 -11.84 20.23 -14.68
CA SER A 323 -11.03 21.40 -15.08
C SER A 323 -9.65 21.50 -14.42
N ASN A 324 -9.41 20.82 -13.30
CA ASN A 324 -8.13 20.82 -12.58
C ASN A 324 -7.61 19.38 -12.47
N ALA A 325 -6.29 19.19 -12.57
CA ALA A 325 -5.68 17.88 -12.32
C ALA A 325 -6.11 17.29 -10.96
N GLN A 326 -6.58 16.05 -10.99
CA GLN A 326 -7.05 15.30 -9.84
C GLN A 326 -5.97 14.30 -9.40
N LYS A 327 -5.77 14.13 -8.10
CA LYS A 327 -4.89 13.09 -7.58
C LYS A 327 -5.59 11.74 -7.65
N VAL A 328 -5.17 10.89 -8.60
CA VAL A 328 -5.69 9.53 -8.77
C VAL A 328 -4.85 8.56 -7.95
N ASP A 329 -5.45 7.83 -7.02
CA ASP A 329 -4.76 6.83 -6.20
C ASP A 329 -5.08 5.38 -6.57
N GLN A 330 -6.22 5.15 -7.23
CA GLN A 330 -6.61 3.83 -7.70
C GLN A 330 -7.48 3.91 -8.96
N ILE A 331 -7.34 2.93 -9.85
CA ILE A 331 -8.23 2.71 -10.99
C ILE A 331 -8.74 1.28 -10.89
N ILE A 332 -10.07 1.10 -10.95
CA ILE A 332 -10.73 -0.21 -11.04
C ILE A 332 -11.46 -0.27 -12.37
N VAL A 333 -11.26 -1.35 -13.11
CA VAL A 333 -11.91 -1.60 -14.39
C VAL A 333 -12.79 -2.82 -14.23
N VAL A 334 -14.10 -2.63 -14.37
CA VAL A 334 -15.10 -3.69 -14.37
C VAL A 334 -15.30 -4.14 -15.80
N ASN A 335 -14.95 -5.40 -16.07
CA ASN A 335 -15.09 -5.96 -17.40
C ASN A 335 -16.57 -6.27 -17.68
N ARG A 336 -16.91 -6.47 -18.96
CA ARG A 336 -18.26 -6.86 -19.37
C ARG A 336 -18.72 -8.13 -18.64
N THR A 337 -19.96 -8.14 -18.16
CA THR A 337 -20.43 -9.15 -17.20
C THR A 337 -21.03 -10.41 -17.85
N ASP A 338 -21.57 -10.33 -19.05
CA ASP A 338 -22.30 -11.41 -19.75
C ASP A 338 -21.45 -12.24 -20.74
N CYS A 339 -20.49 -11.64 -21.46
CA CYS A 339 -19.57 -12.35 -22.36
C CYS A 339 -18.30 -11.56 -22.65
N CYS A 340 -17.40 -12.17 -23.43
CA CYS A 340 -16.44 -11.44 -24.26
C CYS A 340 -15.40 -10.63 -23.47
N ARG A 341 -15.08 -11.11 -22.26
CA ARG A 341 -14.12 -10.51 -21.31
C ARG A 341 -12.68 -10.62 -21.77
N ASP A 342 -12.39 -11.58 -22.63
CA ASP A 342 -11.08 -11.81 -23.25
C ASP A 342 -10.61 -10.61 -24.08
N ARG A 343 -11.53 -9.81 -24.62
CA ARG A 343 -11.22 -8.66 -25.49
C ARG A 343 -10.41 -7.55 -24.82
N ILE A 344 -10.40 -7.49 -23.49
CA ILE A 344 -9.60 -6.52 -22.74
C ILE A 344 -8.11 -6.91 -22.66
N ALA A 345 -7.76 -8.12 -23.06
CA ALA A 345 -6.40 -8.64 -22.95
C ALA A 345 -5.40 -7.81 -23.75
N GLY A 346 -4.36 -7.30 -23.09
CA GLY A 346 -3.37 -6.41 -23.69
C GLY A 346 -3.67 -4.92 -23.54
N ALA A 347 -4.85 -4.55 -23.02
CA ALA A 347 -5.15 -3.19 -22.63
C ALA A 347 -4.34 -2.74 -21.42
N THR A 348 -4.15 -1.43 -21.30
CA THR A 348 -3.52 -0.80 -20.14
C THR A 348 -4.36 0.37 -19.67
N ALA A 349 -4.46 0.57 -18.35
CA ALA A 349 -4.97 1.81 -17.79
C ALA A 349 -3.89 2.88 -17.80
N VAL A 350 -4.30 4.14 -17.94
CA VAL A 350 -3.40 5.29 -17.90
C VAL A 350 -3.99 6.46 -17.10
N VAL A 351 -3.09 7.33 -16.64
CA VAL A 351 -3.41 8.70 -16.20
C VAL A 351 -2.60 9.67 -17.05
N LEU A 352 -3.25 10.71 -17.57
CA LEU A 352 -2.66 11.73 -18.43
C LEU A 352 -2.68 13.12 -17.78
N ASP A 353 -1.79 13.98 -18.25
CA ASP A 353 -1.71 15.38 -17.89
C ASP A 353 -2.93 16.22 -18.34
N GLU A 354 -2.93 17.50 -18.03
CA GLU A 354 -4.04 18.42 -18.34
C GLU A 354 -4.30 18.62 -19.85
N THR A 355 -3.30 18.30 -20.68
CA THR A 355 -3.39 18.42 -22.14
C THR A 355 -3.79 17.12 -22.84
N SER A 356 -3.92 16.01 -22.11
CA SER A 356 -4.14 14.65 -22.64
C SER A 356 -3.00 14.14 -23.55
N THR A 357 -1.82 14.75 -23.51
CA THR A 357 -0.70 14.40 -24.41
C THR A 357 0.41 13.63 -23.70
N GLN A 358 0.56 13.80 -22.38
CA GLN A 358 1.61 13.14 -21.60
C GLN A 358 1.02 12.04 -20.73
N VAL A 359 1.56 10.82 -20.84
CA VAL A 359 1.26 9.71 -19.93
C VAL A 359 2.03 9.92 -18.63
N LEU A 360 1.31 10.15 -17.54
CA LEU A 360 1.88 10.31 -16.19
C LEU A 360 2.01 8.97 -15.47
N TRP A 361 1.15 8.02 -15.81
CA TRP A 361 1.21 6.65 -15.30
C TRP A 361 0.52 5.69 -16.26
N ARG A 362 0.99 4.44 -16.27
CA ARG A 362 0.42 3.34 -17.04
C ARG A 362 0.53 2.03 -16.25
N SER A 363 -0.52 1.22 -16.30
CA SER A 363 -0.50 -0.13 -15.71
C SER A 363 0.28 -1.13 -16.57
N ASP A 364 0.59 -2.29 -16.00
CA ASP A 364 0.89 -3.47 -16.80
C ASP A 364 -0.31 -3.85 -17.69
N ALA A 365 -0.05 -4.61 -18.75
CA ALA A 365 -1.08 -5.08 -19.65
C ALA A 365 -2.02 -6.07 -18.95
N PHE A 366 -3.31 -5.91 -19.16
CA PHE A 366 -4.33 -6.78 -18.60
C PHE A 366 -4.26 -8.18 -19.22
N GLY A 367 -4.37 -9.21 -18.39
CA GLY A 367 -4.58 -10.58 -18.84
C GLY A 367 -5.99 -10.79 -19.40
N PRO A 368 -6.30 -11.94 -20.03
CA PRO A 368 -7.62 -12.22 -20.56
C PRO A 368 -8.63 -12.59 -19.45
N ASN A 369 -9.92 -12.39 -19.73
CA ASN A 369 -11.06 -12.90 -18.96
C ASN A 369 -11.22 -12.44 -17.50
N GLY A 370 -10.41 -11.47 -17.03
CA GLY A 370 -10.56 -10.91 -15.69
C GLY A 370 -11.94 -10.28 -15.50
N VAL A 371 -12.57 -10.53 -14.35
CA VAL A 371 -13.85 -9.89 -13.98
C VAL A 371 -13.60 -8.42 -13.70
N ASN A 372 -12.61 -8.13 -12.86
CA ASN A 372 -12.18 -6.79 -12.51
C ASN A 372 -10.65 -6.69 -12.58
N TYR A 373 -10.13 -5.51 -12.90
CA TYR A 373 -8.71 -5.16 -12.79
C TYR A 373 -8.59 -3.99 -11.83
N THR A 374 -7.82 -4.15 -10.75
CA THR A 374 -7.62 -3.10 -9.76
C THR A 374 -6.15 -2.70 -9.73
N MET A 375 -5.88 -1.42 -9.89
CA MET A 375 -4.54 -0.86 -9.91
C MET A 375 -4.44 0.27 -8.90
N THR A 376 -3.47 0.19 -8.00
CA THR A 376 -3.10 1.28 -7.08
C THR A 376 -1.90 2.03 -7.66
N LEU A 377 -1.98 3.36 -7.69
CA LEU A 377 -0.98 4.20 -8.35
C LEU A 377 0.13 4.59 -7.35
N PRO A 378 1.43 4.47 -7.73
CA PRO A 378 2.54 4.77 -6.85
C PRO A 378 2.73 6.27 -6.62
N ALA A 379 3.47 6.64 -5.57
CA ALA A 379 3.76 8.04 -5.23
C ALA A 379 4.55 8.83 -6.27
N THR A 380 5.23 8.15 -7.19
CA THR A 380 6.05 8.77 -8.21
C THR A 380 5.58 8.30 -9.57
N ALA A 381 5.33 9.24 -10.49
CA ALA A 381 5.10 8.95 -11.90
C ALA A 381 6.30 8.16 -12.46
N VAL A 382 6.16 6.84 -12.58
CA VAL A 382 7.11 6.03 -13.33
C VAL A 382 6.69 6.14 -14.78
N ALA A 383 7.31 7.07 -15.52
CA ALA A 383 7.25 7.05 -16.97
C ALA A 383 7.93 5.75 -17.44
N GLN A 384 7.15 4.70 -17.69
CA GLN A 384 7.65 3.55 -18.44
C GLN A 384 7.82 3.99 -19.89
N ARG A 385 9.07 3.97 -20.35
CA ARG A 385 9.50 4.36 -21.69
C ARG A 385 8.89 3.47 -22.77
#